data_AF-A0A661NM58-F1
#
_entry.id   AF-A0A661NM58-F1
#
_cell.length_a   1.000
_cell.length_b   1.000
_cell.length_c   1.000
_cell.angle_alpha   90.00
_cell.angle_beta   90.00
_cell.angle_gamma   90.00
#
_symmetry.space_group_name_H-M   'P 1'
#
loop_
_entity.id
_entity.type
_entity.pdbx_description
1 polymer ?
#
loop_
_entity_poly.entity_id
_entity_poly.type
_entity_poly.pdbx_seq_one_letter_code
_entity_poly.pdbx_strand_id
1 'polypeptide(L)'
;GLASRLESLDSVDFAALDDEAFLEHLRERQRLVIEAMRLLDRGRTATIAVLTALEATIGSIPRECYPALASPRPTRTRRKLHERLARFAQKLDGKVPDSPRGLTRTQQKKWAELSAEFAGMRPLGIDVTPLPHGGHDGRLAAALREGLAEADESAERNRRNAVRRLLATARGKSFGRAREGIVRSLGVMLSRVASAKGRVAEGLSAAMLRLRGGAIEAGRRLEERGLVDEPGDALYLHLAEIEQGLMGEPGAYAARVRLRREDDERWRCYEAPRRIDGRRTRDL
;
A
#
# COMPACT_ATOMS: atom_id res chain seq x y z
N GLY A 1 7.95 -14.32 -11.17
CA GLY A 1 7.87 -12.92 -10.69
C GLY A 1 6.75 -12.79 -9.69
N LEU A 2 6.57 -11.65 -9.00
CA LEU A 2 5.51 -11.54 -7.98
C LEU A 2 4.10 -11.78 -8.55
N ALA A 3 3.83 -11.32 -9.77
CA ALA A 3 2.55 -11.55 -10.46
C ALA A 3 2.27 -13.04 -10.72
N SER A 4 3.24 -13.79 -11.25
CA SER A 4 3.06 -15.23 -11.51
C SER A 4 2.87 -16.05 -10.22
N ARG A 5 3.47 -15.62 -9.11
CA ARG A 5 3.22 -16.25 -7.80
C ARG A 5 1.82 -15.94 -7.27
N LEU A 6 1.32 -14.73 -7.48
CA LEU A 6 -0.07 -14.40 -7.15
C LEU A 6 -1.06 -15.24 -7.97
N GLU A 7 -0.83 -15.39 -9.27
CA GLU A 7 -1.65 -16.25 -10.13
C GLU A 7 -1.66 -17.70 -9.65
N SER A 8 -0.50 -18.23 -9.24
CA SER A 8 -0.39 -19.58 -8.66
C SER A 8 -1.10 -19.73 -7.31
N LEU A 9 -1.23 -18.66 -6.52
CA LEU A 9 -1.98 -18.68 -5.27
C LEU A 9 -3.49 -18.59 -5.51
N ASP A 10 -3.90 -17.88 -6.56
CA ASP A 10 -5.29 -17.71 -6.96
C ASP A 10 -5.85 -18.96 -7.68
N SER A 11 -5.00 -19.85 -8.21
CA SER A 11 -5.43 -21.10 -8.86
C SER A 11 -5.86 -22.21 -7.91
N VAL A 12 -5.62 -22.04 -6.60
CA VAL A 12 -5.99 -23.02 -5.57
C VAL A 12 -7.26 -22.55 -4.90
N ASP A 13 -8.28 -23.41 -4.85
CA ASP A 13 -9.46 -23.17 -4.05
C ASP A 13 -9.11 -23.26 -2.57
N PHE A 14 -8.81 -22.10 -2.00
CA PHE A 14 -8.30 -21.97 -0.64
C PHE A 14 -9.32 -22.42 0.41
N ALA A 15 -10.62 -22.35 0.12
CA ALA A 15 -11.67 -22.79 1.04
C ALA A 15 -11.79 -24.32 1.10
N ALA A 16 -11.46 -25.02 0.03
CA ALA A 16 -11.59 -26.47 -0.10
C ALA A 16 -10.41 -27.27 0.48
N LEU A 17 -9.36 -26.60 0.98
CA LEU A 17 -8.17 -27.26 1.52
C LEU A 17 -8.44 -27.88 2.90
N ASP A 18 -7.78 -28.99 3.23
CA ASP A 18 -7.66 -29.43 4.62
C ASP A 18 -6.80 -28.44 5.43
N ASP A 19 -6.76 -28.59 6.75
CA ASP A 19 -6.09 -27.61 7.62
C ASP A 19 -4.57 -27.54 7.41
N GLU A 20 -3.92 -28.66 7.11
CA GLU A 20 -2.47 -28.70 6.92
C GLU A 20 -2.08 -27.99 5.61
N ALA A 21 -2.76 -28.32 4.51
CA ALA A 21 -2.59 -27.66 3.23
C ALA A 21 -2.99 -26.18 3.29
N PHE A 22 -4.08 -25.87 4.00
CA PHE A 22 -4.51 -24.49 4.26
C PHE A 22 -3.42 -23.68 4.94
N LEU A 23 -2.83 -24.20 6.02
CA LEU A 23 -1.77 -23.53 6.79
C LEU A 23 -0.52 -23.30 5.95
N GLU A 24 -0.10 -24.27 5.13
CA GLU A 24 1.06 -24.06 4.25
C GLU A 24 0.76 -22.98 3.19
N HIS A 25 -0.44 -22.98 2.62
CA HIS A 25 -0.88 -21.94 1.70
C HIS A 25 -1.03 -20.56 2.37
N LEU A 26 -1.36 -20.49 3.66
CA LEU A 26 -1.43 -19.25 4.43
C LEU A 26 -0.01 -18.72 4.73
N ARG A 27 0.92 -19.60 5.11
CA ARG A 27 2.35 -19.28 5.27
C ARG A 27 2.93 -18.74 3.96
N GLU A 28 2.63 -19.36 2.83
CA GLU A 28 3.14 -18.91 1.53
C GLU A 28 2.63 -17.51 1.16
N ARG A 29 1.35 -17.20 1.44
CA ARG A 29 0.81 -15.83 1.30
C ARG A 29 1.54 -14.84 2.20
N GLN A 30 1.83 -15.22 3.45
CA GLN A 30 2.58 -14.35 4.38
C GLN A 30 4.02 -14.13 3.91
N ARG A 31 4.71 -15.20 3.47
CA ARG A 31 6.08 -15.12 2.90
C ARG A 31 6.11 -14.15 1.72
N LEU A 32 5.13 -14.21 0.82
CA LEU A 32 5.04 -13.31 -0.32
C LEU A 32 4.90 -11.82 0.09
N VAL A 33 4.09 -11.54 1.12
CA VAL A 33 3.94 -10.18 1.68
C VAL A 33 5.27 -9.70 2.28
N ILE A 34 5.92 -10.54 3.10
CA ILE A 34 7.21 -10.23 3.74
C ILE A 34 8.29 -9.94 2.68
N GLU A 35 8.38 -10.77 1.64
CA GLU A 35 9.31 -10.58 0.54
C GLU A 35 9.07 -9.26 -0.20
N ALA A 36 7.81 -8.93 -0.50
CA ALA A 36 7.46 -7.68 -1.16
C ALA A 36 7.79 -6.45 -0.29
N MET A 37 7.56 -6.52 1.03
CA MET A 37 7.99 -5.48 1.98
C MET A 37 9.51 -5.30 1.98
N ARG A 38 10.28 -6.41 2.01
CA ARG A 38 11.75 -6.37 1.92
C ARG A 38 12.23 -5.73 0.62
N LEU A 39 11.57 -5.99 -0.50
CA LEU A 39 11.88 -5.35 -1.79
C LEU A 39 11.59 -3.84 -1.78
N LEU A 40 10.52 -3.40 -1.12
CA LEU A 40 10.26 -1.97 -0.94
C LEU A 40 11.31 -1.29 -0.07
N ASP A 41 11.77 -1.93 1.01
CA ASP A 41 12.84 -1.40 1.85
C ASP A 41 14.17 -1.30 1.08
N ARG A 42 14.53 -2.33 0.29
CA ARG A 42 15.67 -2.23 -0.64
C ARG A 42 15.53 -1.05 -1.60
N GLY A 43 14.32 -0.84 -2.14
CA GLY A 43 14.01 0.31 -2.99
C GLY A 43 14.16 1.65 -2.26
N ARG A 44 13.78 1.73 -0.98
CA ARG A 44 13.99 2.90 -0.11
C ARG A 44 15.49 3.18 0.06
N THR A 45 16.27 2.18 0.40
CA THR A 45 17.73 2.28 0.55
C THR A 45 18.41 2.72 -0.75
N ALA A 46 18.01 2.15 -1.89
CA ALA A 46 18.50 2.58 -3.20
C ALA A 46 18.13 4.04 -3.53
N THR A 47 16.92 4.48 -3.15
CA THR A 47 16.50 5.89 -3.33
C THR A 47 17.39 6.82 -2.51
N ILE A 48 17.66 6.48 -1.25
CA ILE A 48 18.54 7.26 -0.37
C ILE A 48 19.94 7.36 -0.98
N ALA A 49 20.54 6.25 -1.39
CA ALA A 49 21.88 6.24 -1.99
C ALA A 49 21.99 7.16 -3.21
N VAL A 50 20.98 7.14 -4.10
CA VAL A 50 20.98 8.01 -5.29
C VAL A 50 20.76 9.48 -4.92
N LEU A 51 19.91 9.78 -3.94
CA LEU A 51 19.73 11.15 -3.44
C LEU A 51 21.02 11.69 -2.80
N THR A 52 21.71 10.87 -2.01
CA THR A 52 23.01 11.23 -1.43
C THR A 52 24.06 11.49 -2.53
N ALA A 53 24.10 10.67 -3.58
CA ALA A 53 24.99 10.90 -4.72
C ALA A 53 24.65 12.19 -5.49
N LEU A 54 23.36 12.51 -5.62
CA LEU A 54 22.92 13.79 -6.18
C LEU A 54 23.40 14.96 -5.32
N GLU A 55 23.24 14.89 -4.00
CA GLU A 55 23.70 15.93 -3.07
C GLU A 55 25.22 16.13 -3.14
N ALA A 56 25.99 15.05 -3.21
CA ALA A 56 27.43 15.13 -3.42
C ALA A 56 27.79 15.82 -4.75
N THR A 57 26.93 15.70 -5.77
CA THR A 57 27.17 16.26 -7.10
C THR A 57 26.80 17.75 -7.20
N ILE A 58 25.71 18.21 -6.57
CA ILE A 58 25.19 19.58 -6.77
C ILE A 58 25.08 20.42 -5.49
N GLY A 59 25.43 19.84 -4.34
CA GLY A 59 25.12 20.39 -3.01
C GLY A 59 23.72 20.00 -2.55
N SER A 60 23.27 20.60 -1.45
CA SER A 60 21.99 20.28 -0.81
C SER A 60 20.81 20.34 -1.78
N ILE A 61 19.98 19.29 -1.78
CA ILE A 61 18.72 19.27 -2.52
C ILE A 61 17.66 20.07 -1.75
N PRO A 62 16.86 20.94 -2.39
CA PRO A 62 15.77 21.62 -1.73
C PRO A 62 14.78 20.63 -1.10
N ARG A 63 14.38 20.88 0.16
CA ARG A 63 13.58 19.93 0.96
C ARG A 63 12.26 19.54 0.27
N GLU A 64 11.65 20.48 -0.44
CA GLU A 64 10.41 20.28 -1.19
C GLU A 64 10.55 19.32 -2.38
N CYS A 65 11.77 19.05 -2.85
CA CYS A 65 12.02 18.11 -3.95
C CYS A 65 12.04 16.65 -3.47
N TYR A 66 12.37 16.37 -2.20
CA TYR A 66 12.52 15.01 -1.70
C TYR A 66 11.26 14.15 -1.85
N PRO A 67 10.06 14.61 -1.46
CA PRO A 67 8.85 13.81 -1.64
C PRO A 67 8.64 13.41 -3.10
N ALA A 68 8.77 14.36 -4.03
CA ALA A 68 8.56 14.09 -5.46
C ALA A 68 9.59 13.11 -6.07
N LEU A 69 10.85 13.18 -5.61
CA LEU A 69 11.92 12.29 -6.06
C LEU A 69 11.86 10.90 -5.40
N ALA A 70 11.40 10.83 -4.16
CA ALA A 70 11.33 9.60 -3.39
C ALA A 70 10.04 8.81 -3.60
N SER A 71 8.93 9.44 -4.01
CA SER A 71 7.66 8.74 -4.16
C SER A 71 7.71 7.62 -5.20
N PRO A 72 7.15 6.43 -4.90
CA PRO A 72 6.91 5.39 -5.90
C PRO A 72 6.16 5.94 -7.11
N ARG A 73 6.38 5.34 -8.28
CA ARG A 73 5.65 5.70 -9.50
C ARG A 73 4.53 4.69 -9.75
N PRO A 74 3.25 5.09 -9.76
CA PRO A 74 2.15 4.16 -10.02
C PRO A 74 2.33 3.53 -11.40
N THR A 75 1.92 2.27 -11.56
CA THR A 75 1.99 1.62 -12.87
C THR A 75 0.99 2.26 -13.83
N ARG A 76 1.07 1.86 -15.11
CA ARG A 76 0.10 2.31 -16.11
C ARG A 76 -1.33 1.88 -15.74
N THR A 77 -1.48 0.69 -15.16
CA THR A 77 -2.79 0.15 -14.76
C THR A 77 -3.40 0.97 -13.63
N ARG A 78 -2.64 1.20 -12.55
CA ARG A 78 -3.12 2.01 -11.42
C ARG A 78 -3.44 3.45 -11.82
N ARG A 79 -2.60 4.08 -12.65
CA ARG A 79 -2.89 5.44 -13.17
C ARG A 79 -4.21 5.52 -13.92
N LYS A 80 -4.46 4.58 -14.84
CA LYS A 80 -5.75 4.51 -15.56
C LYS A 80 -6.93 4.38 -14.61
N LEU A 81 -6.78 3.61 -13.53
CA LEU A 81 -7.81 3.41 -12.52
C LEU A 81 -8.05 4.69 -11.70
N HIS A 82 -6.99 5.34 -11.21
CA HIS A 82 -7.10 6.63 -10.53
C HIS A 82 -7.71 7.72 -11.42
N GLU A 83 -7.33 7.80 -12.70
CA GLU A 83 -7.94 8.70 -13.68
C GLU A 83 -9.44 8.46 -13.83
N ARG A 84 -9.89 7.19 -13.79
CA ARG A 84 -11.32 6.85 -13.86
C ARG A 84 -12.06 7.28 -12.59
N LEU A 85 -11.47 7.07 -11.41
CA LEU A 85 -12.03 7.57 -10.14
C LEU A 85 -12.16 9.10 -10.18
N ALA A 86 -11.10 9.81 -10.57
CA ALA A 86 -11.10 11.27 -10.66
C ALA A 86 -12.16 11.79 -11.64
N ARG A 87 -12.28 11.18 -12.83
CA ARG A 87 -13.32 11.55 -13.81
C ARG A 87 -14.74 11.31 -13.29
N PHE A 88 -14.96 10.24 -12.54
CA PHE A 88 -16.27 9.99 -11.95
C PHE A 88 -16.57 10.96 -10.81
N ALA A 89 -15.60 11.22 -9.93
CA ALA A 89 -15.73 12.17 -8.84
C ALA A 89 -15.96 13.61 -9.34
N GLN A 90 -15.36 14.00 -10.48
CA GLN A 90 -15.64 15.28 -11.14
C GLN A 90 -17.09 15.38 -11.64
N LYS A 91 -17.70 14.28 -12.08
CA LYS A 91 -19.12 14.22 -12.46
C LYS A 91 -20.08 14.28 -11.27
N LEU A 92 -19.55 14.21 -10.04
CA LEU A 92 -20.29 14.43 -8.80
C LEU A 92 -20.05 15.85 -8.27
N ASP A 93 -19.56 16.77 -9.12
CA ASP A 93 -19.24 18.16 -8.78
C ASP A 93 -18.30 18.31 -7.57
N GLY A 94 -17.39 17.33 -7.39
CA GLY A 94 -16.46 17.29 -6.26
C GLY A 94 -17.10 16.94 -4.91
N LYS A 95 -18.43 16.77 -4.84
CA LYS A 95 -19.17 16.37 -3.65
C LYS A 95 -19.41 14.87 -3.66
N VAL A 96 -18.38 14.11 -3.30
CA VAL A 96 -18.45 12.65 -3.22
C VAL A 96 -19.27 12.24 -1.98
N PRO A 97 -20.46 11.65 -2.13
CA PRO A 97 -21.25 11.16 -1.00
C PRO A 97 -20.60 9.91 -0.38
N ASP A 98 -20.95 9.60 0.88
CA ASP A 98 -20.48 8.37 1.55
C ASP A 98 -21.14 7.10 1.02
N SER A 99 -22.25 7.24 0.30
CA SER A 99 -22.98 6.11 -0.31
C SER A 99 -23.63 6.54 -1.64
N PRO A 100 -23.96 5.59 -2.52
CA PRO A 100 -24.66 5.89 -3.76
C PRO A 100 -26.15 6.24 -3.54
N ARG A 101 -26.66 6.13 -2.31
CA ARG A 101 -28.04 6.50 -1.96
C ARG A 101 -28.21 8.01 -2.16
N GLY A 102 -29.13 8.40 -3.04
CA GLY A 102 -29.35 9.80 -3.42
C GLY A 102 -28.68 10.23 -4.72
N LEU A 103 -27.84 9.38 -5.33
CA LEU A 103 -27.34 9.61 -6.69
C LEU A 103 -28.41 9.28 -7.75
N THR A 104 -28.27 9.83 -8.95
CA THR A 104 -29.12 9.45 -10.09
C THR A 104 -28.92 7.98 -10.46
N ARG A 105 -29.90 7.33 -11.10
CA ARG A 105 -29.80 5.91 -11.51
C ARG A 105 -28.56 5.61 -12.35
N THR A 106 -28.18 6.53 -13.23
CA THR A 106 -26.96 6.40 -14.06
C THR A 106 -25.69 6.45 -13.21
N GLN A 107 -25.62 7.35 -12.23
CA GLN A 107 -24.50 7.45 -11.30
C GLN A 107 -24.43 6.24 -10.36
N GLN A 108 -25.57 5.74 -9.87
CA GLN A 108 -25.64 4.51 -9.07
C GLN A 108 -25.12 3.29 -9.85
N LYS A 109 -25.53 3.14 -11.11
CA LYS A 109 -25.00 2.10 -12.00
C LYS A 109 -23.48 2.24 -12.13
N LYS A 110 -22.99 3.47 -12.35
CA LYS A 110 -21.54 3.70 -12.49
C LYS A 110 -20.77 3.44 -11.21
N TRP A 111 -21.36 3.76 -10.06
CA TRP A 111 -20.82 3.45 -8.74
C TRP A 111 -20.67 1.94 -8.56
N ALA A 112 -21.71 1.16 -8.87
CA ALA A 112 -21.65 -0.31 -8.80
C ALA A 112 -20.59 -0.90 -9.74
N GLU A 113 -20.48 -0.39 -10.98
CA GLU A 113 -19.42 -0.78 -11.92
C GLU A 113 -18.02 -0.53 -11.34
N LEU A 114 -17.80 0.65 -10.74
CA LEU A 114 -16.53 0.98 -10.09
C LEU A 114 -16.30 0.12 -8.85
N SER A 115 -17.32 -0.17 -8.05
CA SER A 115 -17.17 -1.05 -6.89
C SER A 115 -16.69 -2.44 -7.30
N ALA A 116 -17.28 -3.01 -8.36
CA ALA A 116 -16.86 -4.31 -8.89
C ALA A 116 -15.43 -4.28 -9.45
N GLU A 117 -15.09 -3.26 -10.24
CA GLU A 117 -13.77 -3.11 -10.84
C GLU A 117 -12.65 -2.91 -9.80
N PHE A 118 -12.97 -2.26 -8.69
CA PHE A 118 -12.02 -1.94 -7.61
C PHE A 118 -12.07 -2.93 -6.44
N ALA A 119 -12.83 -4.03 -6.55
CA ALA A 119 -12.92 -5.07 -5.52
C ALA A 119 -11.57 -5.77 -5.26
N GLY A 120 -10.66 -5.75 -6.24
CA GLY A 120 -9.30 -6.31 -6.11
C GLY A 120 -8.19 -5.27 -5.87
N MET A 121 -8.52 -3.99 -5.68
CA MET A 121 -7.53 -2.92 -5.56
C MET A 121 -7.64 -2.21 -4.21
N ARG A 122 -6.55 -2.13 -3.44
CA ARG A 122 -6.47 -1.38 -2.18
C ARG A 122 -5.59 -0.12 -2.30
N PRO A 123 -5.64 0.83 -1.35
CA PRO A 123 -4.67 1.91 -1.28
C PRO A 123 -3.22 1.39 -1.25
N LEU A 124 -2.27 2.13 -1.84
CA LEU A 124 -0.85 1.84 -1.66
C LEU A 124 -0.40 2.37 -0.29
N GLY A 125 0.44 1.61 0.41
CA GLY A 125 0.99 2.00 1.70
C GLY A 125 1.02 0.84 2.69
N ILE A 126 1.47 1.13 3.91
CA ILE A 126 1.33 0.23 5.06
C ILE A 126 -0.06 0.49 5.61
N ASP A 127 -1.01 -0.35 5.23
CA ASP A 127 -2.37 -0.32 5.78
C ASP A 127 -2.50 -1.51 6.70
N VAL A 128 -2.85 -1.25 7.95
CA VAL A 128 -3.02 -2.28 8.97
C VAL A 128 -4.26 -3.14 8.67
N THR A 129 -5.19 -2.62 7.87
CA THR A 129 -6.43 -3.30 7.48
C THR A 129 -6.63 -3.25 5.96
N PRO A 130 -6.03 -4.17 5.19
CA PRO A 130 -6.04 -4.09 3.73
C PRO A 130 -7.43 -4.33 3.17
N LEU A 131 -8.21 -3.27 3.02
CA LEU A 131 -9.52 -3.30 2.38
C LEU A 131 -9.40 -2.82 0.94
N PRO A 132 -10.06 -3.47 -0.02
CA PRO A 132 -10.14 -2.96 -1.38
C PRO A 132 -11.02 -1.71 -1.42
N HIS A 133 -10.73 -0.80 -2.32
CA HIS A 133 -11.52 0.41 -2.57
C HIS A 133 -12.97 0.05 -2.90
N GLY A 134 -13.20 -1.03 -3.66
CA GLY A 134 -14.54 -1.52 -3.99
C GLY A 134 -15.18 -2.44 -2.95
N GLY A 135 -14.56 -2.63 -1.78
CA GLY A 135 -15.03 -3.57 -0.76
C GLY A 135 -16.32 -3.11 -0.06
N HIS A 136 -16.53 -1.81 0.06
CA HIS A 136 -17.78 -1.22 0.53
C HIS A 136 -17.87 0.26 0.12
N ASP A 137 -19.08 0.83 0.16
CA ASP A 137 -19.36 2.19 -0.32
C ASP A 137 -18.46 3.25 0.32
N GLY A 138 -18.28 3.21 1.65
CA GLY A 138 -17.40 4.16 2.35
C GLY A 138 -15.94 4.15 1.87
N ARG A 139 -15.39 2.98 1.47
CA ARG A 139 -14.02 2.88 0.92
C ARG A 139 -13.96 3.40 -0.50
N LEU A 140 -15.00 3.18 -1.30
CA LEU A 140 -15.06 3.73 -2.65
C LEU A 140 -15.23 5.25 -2.60
N ALA A 141 -16.03 5.76 -1.67
CA ALA A 141 -16.18 7.18 -1.41
C ALA A 141 -14.83 7.81 -0.99
N ALA A 142 -14.09 7.18 -0.07
CA ALA A 142 -12.75 7.62 0.31
C ALA A 142 -11.80 7.63 -0.90
N ALA A 143 -11.80 6.57 -1.71
CA ALA A 143 -10.97 6.47 -2.92
C ALA A 143 -11.30 7.56 -3.96
N LEU A 144 -12.58 7.90 -4.12
CA LEU A 144 -13.04 8.96 -5.01
C LEU A 144 -12.59 10.34 -4.52
N ARG A 145 -12.60 10.58 -3.20
CA ARG A 145 -12.07 11.82 -2.60
C ARG A 145 -10.55 11.91 -2.72
N GLU A 146 -9.84 10.82 -2.44
CA GLU A 146 -8.40 10.72 -2.66
C GLU A 146 -8.05 10.95 -4.14
N GLY A 147 -8.79 10.36 -5.07
CA GLY A 147 -8.60 10.57 -6.51
C GLY A 147 -8.83 12.02 -6.96
N LEU A 148 -9.67 12.80 -6.26
CA LEU A 148 -9.79 14.25 -6.48
C LEU A 148 -8.59 15.03 -5.94
N ALA A 149 -8.08 14.65 -4.76
CA ALA A 149 -6.96 15.33 -4.09
C ALA A 149 -5.61 15.00 -4.73
N GLU A 150 -5.42 13.75 -5.15
CA GLU A 150 -4.19 13.18 -5.71
C GLU A 150 -4.39 12.80 -7.18
N ALA A 151 -4.64 13.78 -8.05
CA ALA A 151 -4.45 13.51 -9.47
C ALA A 151 -2.97 13.12 -9.69
N ASP A 152 -2.69 11.88 -10.10
CA ASP A 152 -1.33 11.37 -10.39
C ASP A 152 -0.51 12.30 -11.31
N GLU A 153 -1.20 13.09 -12.14
CA GLU A 153 -0.62 14.16 -12.94
C GLU A 153 0.08 15.25 -12.11
N SER A 154 -0.43 15.58 -10.93
CA SER A 154 0.22 16.48 -9.97
C SER A 154 1.55 15.89 -9.48
N ALA A 155 1.57 14.62 -9.08
CA ALA A 155 2.78 13.95 -8.60
C ALA A 155 3.87 13.83 -9.69
N GLU A 156 3.47 13.48 -10.92
CA GLU A 156 4.40 13.41 -12.05
C GLU A 156 4.90 14.80 -12.48
N ARG A 157 4.03 15.82 -12.47
CA ARG A 157 4.45 17.21 -12.69
C ARG A 157 5.44 17.68 -11.63
N ASN A 158 5.18 17.39 -10.35
CA ASN A 158 6.07 17.71 -9.24
C ASN A 158 7.44 17.03 -9.39
N ARG A 159 7.47 15.76 -9.82
CA ARG A 159 8.71 15.05 -10.12
C ARG A 159 9.48 15.69 -11.28
N ARG A 160 8.81 16.03 -12.38
CA ARG A 160 9.44 16.73 -13.53
C ARG A 160 9.98 18.10 -13.13
N ASN A 161 9.25 18.83 -12.27
CA ASN A 161 9.68 20.11 -11.72
C ASN A 161 10.93 19.93 -10.83
N ALA A 162 10.93 18.93 -9.95
CA ALA A 162 12.08 18.61 -9.10
C ALA A 162 13.32 18.28 -9.94
N VAL A 163 13.20 17.39 -10.94
CA VAL A 163 14.31 17.05 -11.85
C VAL A 163 14.80 18.28 -12.62
N ARG A 164 13.89 19.12 -13.14
CA ARG A 164 14.28 20.38 -13.81
C ARG A 164 15.07 21.31 -12.89
N ARG A 165 14.66 21.43 -11.62
CA ARG A 165 15.40 22.20 -10.60
C ARG A 165 16.79 21.62 -10.38
N LEU A 166 16.93 20.30 -10.19
CA LEU A 166 18.24 19.64 -10.01
C LEU A 166 19.18 19.92 -11.20
N LEU A 167 18.69 19.83 -12.44
CA LEU A 167 19.47 20.11 -13.64
C LEU A 167 19.87 21.59 -13.74
N ALA A 168 18.98 22.50 -13.38
CA ALA A 168 19.30 23.93 -13.34
C ALA A 168 20.38 24.23 -12.29
N THR A 169 20.27 23.64 -11.09
CA THR A 169 21.30 23.75 -10.04
C THR A 169 22.65 23.20 -10.52
N ALA A 170 22.65 22.04 -11.21
CA ALA A 170 23.87 21.45 -11.75
C ALA A 170 24.59 22.38 -12.74
N ARG A 171 23.83 22.99 -13.67
CA ARG A 171 24.37 23.93 -14.67
C ARG A 171 24.96 25.19 -14.07
N GLY A 172 24.39 25.68 -12.95
CA GLY A 172 24.87 26.88 -12.26
C GLY A 172 26.13 26.69 -11.41
N LYS A 173 26.69 25.47 -11.32
CA LYS A 173 27.90 25.16 -10.54
C LYS A 173 29.15 25.04 -11.43
N SER A 174 30.33 25.05 -10.81
CA SER A 174 31.60 24.77 -11.50
C SER A 174 31.55 23.40 -12.19
N PHE A 175 32.15 23.29 -13.38
CA PHE A 175 32.03 22.09 -14.23
C PHE A 175 30.57 21.73 -14.57
N GLY A 176 29.71 22.74 -14.76
CA GLY A 176 28.26 22.57 -14.86
C GLY A 176 27.79 21.57 -15.93
N ARG A 177 28.46 21.49 -17.09
CA ARG A 177 28.16 20.48 -18.13
C ARG A 177 28.41 19.05 -17.65
N ALA A 178 29.53 18.80 -16.96
CA ALA A 178 29.86 17.49 -16.42
C ALA A 178 28.90 17.10 -15.29
N ARG A 179 28.62 18.03 -14.36
CA ARG A 179 27.64 17.82 -13.28
C ARG A 179 26.24 17.56 -13.83
N GLU A 180 25.81 18.31 -14.85
CA GLU A 180 24.53 18.06 -15.51
C GLU A 180 24.45 16.65 -16.10
N GLY A 181 25.52 16.17 -16.73
CA GLY A 181 25.62 14.78 -17.22
C GLY A 181 25.43 13.75 -16.11
N ILE A 182 26.12 13.92 -14.98
CA ILE A 182 25.98 13.02 -13.80
C ILE A 182 24.55 13.07 -13.24
N VAL A 183 23.98 14.27 -13.07
CA VAL A 183 22.62 14.45 -12.55
C VAL A 183 21.57 13.83 -13.48
N ARG A 184 21.75 13.91 -14.81
CA ARG A 184 20.87 13.22 -15.77
C ARG A 184 20.91 11.70 -15.55
N SER A 185 22.10 11.12 -15.43
CA SER A 185 22.26 9.68 -15.20
C SER A 185 21.65 9.23 -13.88
N LEU A 186 21.90 9.97 -12.78
CA LEU A 186 21.30 9.70 -11.47
C LEU A 186 19.77 9.91 -11.48
N GLY A 187 19.27 10.89 -12.22
CA GLY A 187 17.83 11.11 -12.42
C GLY A 187 17.13 9.97 -13.16
N VAL A 188 17.80 9.37 -14.16
CA VAL A 188 17.34 8.14 -14.82
C VAL A 188 17.31 6.97 -13.81
N MET A 189 18.35 6.84 -12.98
CA MET A 189 18.41 5.81 -11.94
C MET A 189 17.26 5.96 -10.92
N LEU A 190 17.03 7.18 -10.40
CA LEU A 190 15.87 7.47 -9.53
C LEU A 190 14.55 7.10 -10.20
N SER A 191 14.38 7.43 -11.47
CA SER A 191 13.16 7.12 -12.21
C SER A 191 12.92 5.61 -12.34
N ARG A 192 14.00 4.83 -12.55
CA ARG A 192 13.96 3.36 -12.59
C ARG A 192 13.63 2.77 -11.22
N VAL A 193 14.26 3.26 -10.15
CA VAL A 193 13.98 2.85 -8.77
C VAL A 193 12.52 3.16 -8.39
N ALA A 194 12.03 4.36 -8.68
CA ALA A 194 10.64 4.76 -8.42
C ALA A 194 9.63 3.86 -9.17
N SER A 195 9.93 3.51 -10.42
CA SER A 195 9.08 2.60 -11.21
C SER A 195 9.14 1.15 -10.70
N ALA A 196 10.30 0.69 -10.22
CA ALA A 196 10.43 -0.61 -9.57
C ALA A 196 9.63 -0.66 -8.25
N LYS A 197 9.77 0.35 -7.39
CA LYS A 197 8.99 0.48 -6.16
C LYS A 197 7.48 0.48 -6.43
N GLY A 198 7.03 1.18 -7.47
CA GLY A 198 5.62 1.18 -7.87
C GLY A 198 5.08 -0.21 -8.21
N ARG A 199 5.83 -0.98 -9.02
CA ARG A 199 5.46 -2.37 -9.36
C ARG A 199 5.43 -3.27 -8.12
N VAL A 200 6.43 -3.15 -7.25
CA VAL A 200 6.47 -3.92 -6.00
C VAL A 200 5.32 -3.51 -5.07
N ALA A 201 5.00 -2.22 -4.97
CA ALA A 201 3.91 -1.72 -4.13
C ALA A 201 2.54 -2.22 -4.60
N GLU A 202 2.29 -2.27 -5.90
CA GLU A 202 1.07 -2.87 -6.45
C GLU A 202 0.98 -4.36 -6.18
N GLY A 203 2.11 -5.04 -6.35
CA GLY A 203 2.22 -6.44 -6.02
C GLY A 203 1.99 -6.76 -4.54
N LEU A 204 2.57 -5.96 -3.64
CA LEU A 204 2.34 -6.03 -2.19
C LEU A 204 0.86 -5.80 -1.88
N SER A 205 0.25 -4.78 -2.50
CA SER A 205 -1.18 -4.50 -2.39
C SER A 205 -2.02 -5.72 -2.74
N ALA A 206 -1.74 -6.39 -3.86
CA ALA A 206 -2.45 -7.61 -4.24
C ALA A 206 -2.20 -8.76 -3.24
N ALA A 207 -0.94 -8.99 -2.83
CA ALA A 207 -0.58 -10.04 -1.87
C ALA A 207 -1.26 -9.86 -0.51
N MET A 208 -1.33 -8.62 0.00
CA MET A 208 -2.01 -8.32 1.27
C MET A 208 -3.51 -8.63 1.22
N LEU A 209 -4.18 -8.39 0.08
CA LEU A 209 -5.59 -8.76 -0.08
C LEU A 209 -5.78 -10.28 -0.03
N ARG A 210 -4.89 -11.06 -0.65
CA ARG A 210 -4.94 -12.53 -0.59
C ARG A 210 -4.65 -13.04 0.82
N LEU A 211 -3.67 -12.46 1.51
CA LEU A 211 -3.38 -12.80 2.89
C LEU A 211 -4.57 -12.49 3.81
N ARG A 212 -5.22 -11.34 3.63
CA ARG A 212 -6.44 -11.00 4.37
C ARG A 212 -7.57 -11.99 4.10
N GLY A 213 -7.82 -12.29 2.82
CA GLY A 213 -8.82 -13.32 2.46
C GLY A 213 -8.53 -14.64 3.17
N GLY A 214 -7.26 -15.03 3.23
CA GLY A 214 -6.88 -16.25 3.92
C GLY A 214 -7.02 -16.19 5.45
N ALA A 215 -6.74 -15.04 6.06
CA ALA A 215 -6.98 -14.84 7.48
C ALA A 215 -8.48 -14.88 7.82
N ILE A 216 -9.36 -14.33 6.98
CA ILE A 216 -10.81 -14.43 7.19
C ILE A 216 -11.29 -15.87 7.12
N GLU A 217 -10.78 -16.66 6.17
CA GLU A 217 -11.12 -18.10 6.10
C GLU A 217 -10.59 -18.86 7.33
N ALA A 218 -9.40 -18.51 7.82
CA ALA A 218 -8.90 -19.07 9.08
C ALA A 218 -9.85 -18.74 10.24
N GLY A 219 -10.34 -17.51 10.30
CA GLY A 219 -11.34 -17.08 11.28
C GLY A 219 -12.63 -17.88 11.19
N ARG A 220 -13.14 -18.14 9.98
CA ARG A 220 -14.32 -18.99 9.75
C ARG A 220 -14.13 -20.40 10.34
N ARG A 221 -12.98 -21.02 10.09
CA ARG A 221 -12.64 -22.34 10.64
C ARG A 221 -12.48 -22.35 12.17
N LEU A 222 -11.92 -21.27 12.73
CA LEU A 222 -11.77 -21.12 14.18
C LEU A 222 -13.12 -20.86 14.87
N GLU A 223 -14.02 -20.10 14.22
CA GLU A 223 -15.40 -19.86 14.67
C GLU A 223 -16.20 -21.17 14.67
N GLU A 224 -16.10 -21.98 13.61
CA GLU A 224 -16.73 -23.31 13.54
C GLU A 224 -16.31 -24.24 14.69
N ARG A 225 -15.13 -23.99 15.29
CA ARG A 225 -14.59 -24.71 16.45
C ARG A 225 -14.89 -24.04 17.80
N GLY A 226 -15.59 -22.91 17.79
CA GLY A 226 -15.89 -22.13 18.99
C GLY A 226 -14.67 -21.48 19.64
N LEU A 227 -13.59 -21.23 18.89
CA LEU A 227 -12.35 -20.63 19.41
C LEU A 227 -12.35 -19.10 19.35
N VAL A 228 -13.11 -18.52 18.42
CA VAL A 228 -13.29 -17.07 18.23
C VAL A 228 -14.78 -16.76 17.99
N ASP A 229 -15.15 -15.49 18.16
CA ASP A 229 -16.56 -15.05 18.12
C ASP A 229 -17.00 -14.71 16.67
N GLU A 230 -16.09 -14.21 15.82
CA GLU A 230 -16.38 -13.81 14.44
C GLU A 230 -15.20 -14.12 13.49
N PRO A 231 -15.43 -14.35 12.17
CA PRO A 231 -14.33 -14.58 11.21
C PRO A 231 -13.29 -13.45 11.15
N GLY A 232 -13.71 -12.22 11.44
CA GLY A 232 -12.83 -11.06 11.50
C GLY A 232 -11.80 -11.10 12.63
N ASP A 233 -12.03 -11.93 13.65
CA ASP A 233 -11.16 -12.04 14.83
C ASP A 233 -9.78 -12.57 14.50
N ALA A 234 -9.66 -13.40 13.47
CA ALA A 234 -8.38 -13.92 13.01
C ALA A 234 -7.41 -12.83 12.54
N LEU A 235 -7.90 -11.63 12.19
CA LEU A 235 -7.02 -10.49 11.87
C LEU A 235 -6.25 -9.97 13.08
N TYR A 236 -6.72 -10.28 14.30
CA TYR A 236 -6.06 -9.94 15.55
C TYR A 236 -5.20 -11.09 16.08
N LEU A 237 -5.11 -12.22 15.39
CA LEU A 237 -4.26 -13.35 15.77
C LEU A 237 -2.95 -13.36 14.96
N HIS A 238 -1.86 -13.78 15.60
CA HIS A 238 -0.63 -14.10 14.89
C HIS A 238 -0.79 -15.42 14.14
N LEU A 239 -0.01 -15.61 13.06
CA LEU A 239 -0.04 -16.86 12.29
C LEU A 239 0.20 -18.09 13.17
N ALA A 240 1.14 -18.01 14.12
CA ALA A 240 1.37 -19.10 15.08
C ALA A 240 0.12 -19.42 15.91
N GLU A 241 -0.66 -18.42 16.33
CA GLU A 241 -1.88 -18.65 17.11
C GLU A 241 -3.00 -19.24 16.25
N ILE A 242 -3.06 -18.86 14.97
CA ILE A 242 -3.97 -19.49 13.99
C ILE A 242 -3.58 -20.97 13.79
N GLU A 243 -2.29 -21.26 13.64
CA GLU A 243 -1.78 -22.63 13.52
C GLU A 243 -2.15 -23.46 14.74
N GLN A 244 -1.89 -22.97 15.95
CA GLN A 244 -2.26 -23.64 17.20
C GLN A 244 -3.76 -23.95 17.28
N GLY A 245 -4.62 -22.96 17.00
CA GLY A 245 -6.07 -23.15 17.02
C GLY A 245 -6.55 -24.16 15.98
N LEU A 246 -5.97 -24.15 14.78
CA LEU A 246 -6.31 -25.10 13.72
C LEU A 246 -5.75 -26.51 13.96
N MET A 247 -4.69 -26.66 14.75
CA MET A 247 -4.18 -27.97 15.17
C MET A 247 -4.85 -28.50 16.45
N GLY A 248 -5.84 -27.76 16.99
CA GLY A 248 -6.61 -28.17 18.18
C GLY A 248 -5.91 -27.90 19.51
N GLU A 249 -4.86 -27.06 19.52
CA GLU A 249 -4.22 -26.66 20.77
C GLU A 249 -5.15 -25.74 21.59
N PRO A 250 -5.33 -26.02 22.89
CA PRO A 250 -6.15 -25.19 23.76
C PRO A 250 -5.50 -23.81 23.96
N GLY A 251 -6.32 -22.77 23.95
CA GLY A 251 -5.83 -21.42 24.16
C GLY A 251 -6.93 -20.40 24.39
N ALA A 252 -6.58 -19.30 25.06
CA ALA A 252 -7.48 -18.17 25.31
C ALA A 252 -7.57 -17.26 24.07
N TYR A 253 -7.95 -17.80 22.90
CA TYR A 253 -7.94 -17.08 21.63
C TYR A 253 -8.92 -15.89 21.63
N ALA A 254 -10.18 -16.11 21.99
CA ALA A 254 -11.18 -15.04 22.13
C ALA A 254 -10.74 -13.92 23.10
N ALA A 255 -10.16 -14.27 24.25
CA ALA A 255 -9.68 -13.27 25.21
C ALA A 255 -8.52 -12.42 24.65
N ARG A 256 -7.58 -13.04 23.92
CA ARG A 256 -6.49 -12.34 23.23
C ARG A 256 -7.00 -11.41 22.15
N VAL A 257 -7.99 -11.85 21.38
CA VAL A 257 -8.63 -11.02 20.35
C VAL A 257 -9.28 -9.79 20.99
N ARG A 258 -10.04 -9.95 22.09
CA ARG A 258 -10.67 -8.83 22.80
C ARG A 258 -9.65 -7.79 23.25
N LEU A 259 -8.57 -8.23 23.92
CA LEU A 259 -7.49 -7.33 24.34
C LEU A 259 -6.86 -6.58 23.17
N ARG A 260 -6.62 -7.25 22.04
CA ARG A 260 -6.02 -6.63 20.85
C ARG A 260 -6.98 -5.71 20.09
N ARG A 261 -8.30 -5.97 20.13
CA ARG A 261 -9.33 -5.06 19.63
C ARG A 261 -9.34 -3.76 20.47
N GLU A 262 -9.32 -3.88 21.79
CA GLU A 262 -9.21 -2.73 22.69
C GLU A 262 -7.91 -1.95 22.47
N ASP A 263 -6.79 -2.64 22.27
CA ASP A 263 -5.52 -2.00 21.88
C ASP A 263 -5.65 -1.23 20.57
N ASP A 264 -6.17 -1.85 19.52
CA ASP A 264 -6.34 -1.20 18.21
C ASP A 264 -7.21 0.05 18.30
N GLU A 265 -8.32 -0.02 19.04
CA GLU A 265 -9.19 1.15 19.31
C GLU A 265 -8.43 2.28 20.00
N ARG A 266 -7.57 1.97 20.97
CA ARG A 266 -6.70 2.96 21.61
C ARG A 266 -5.69 3.53 20.63
N TRP A 267 -5.06 2.69 19.80
CA TRP A 267 -4.03 3.11 18.85
C TRP A 267 -4.58 4.00 17.73
N ARG A 268 -5.85 3.84 17.34
CA ARG A 268 -6.50 4.70 16.32
C ARG A 268 -6.53 6.18 16.70
N CYS A 269 -6.43 6.52 17.98
CA CYS A 269 -6.38 7.91 18.46
C CYS A 269 -5.00 8.56 18.27
N TYR A 270 -3.97 7.80 17.87
CA TYR A 270 -2.60 8.29 17.72
C TYR A 270 -2.21 8.39 16.24
N GLU A 271 -1.59 9.51 15.86
CA GLU A 271 -0.92 9.62 14.56
C GLU A 271 0.49 9.03 14.66
N ALA A 272 0.82 8.07 13.80
CA ALA A 272 2.15 7.49 13.77
C ALA A 272 3.21 8.59 13.52
N PRO A 273 4.27 8.66 14.34
CA PRO A 273 5.27 9.71 14.22
C PRO A 273 5.96 9.61 12.85
N ARG A 274 5.91 10.70 12.08
CA ARG A 274 6.53 10.78 10.73
C ARG A 274 8.07 10.75 10.79
N ARG A 275 8.65 10.94 11.97
CA ARG A 275 10.08 10.82 12.28
C ARG A 275 10.26 10.25 13.67
N ILE A 276 11.12 9.24 13.79
CA ILE A 276 11.80 8.92 15.05
C ILE A 276 13.08 9.75 14.99
N ASP A 277 13.08 10.95 15.57
CA ASP A 277 14.30 11.76 15.60
C ASP A 277 15.36 11.01 16.42
N GLY A 278 16.38 10.46 15.74
CA GLY A 278 17.57 9.87 16.35
C GLY A 278 18.49 10.91 17.04
N ARG A 279 17.93 12.02 17.52
CA ARG A 279 18.63 13.08 18.26
C ARG A 279 17.78 13.57 19.43
N ARG A 280 17.58 12.72 20.43
CA ARG A 280 17.32 13.12 21.81
C ARG A 280 17.93 12.08 22.76
N THR A 281 19.22 12.22 23.01
CA THR A 281 19.92 11.68 24.19
C THR A 281 21.15 12.53 24.45
N ARG A 282 20.91 13.82 24.71
CA ARG A 282 21.69 14.62 25.65
C ARG A 282 20.69 15.59 26.27
N ASP A 283 20.76 15.68 27.59
CA ASP A 283 19.97 16.54 28.48
C ASP A 283 18.59 15.96 28.84
N LEU A 284 18.61 14.93 29.68
CA LEU A 284 18.03 14.91 31.03
C LEU A 284 18.85 13.96 31.91
#